data_AF-A0A0G9LDJ3-F1
#
_entry.id   AF-A0A0G9LDJ3-F1
#
_cell.length_a   1.000
_cell.length_b   1.000
_cell.length_c   1.000
_cell.angle_alpha   90.00
_cell.angle_beta   90.00
_cell.angle_gamma   90.00
#
_symmetry.space_group_name_H-M   'P 1'
#
loop_
_entity.id
_entity.type
_entity.pdbx_description
1 polymer ?
#
loop_
_entity_poly.entity_id
_entity_poly.type
_entity_poly.pdbx_seq_one_letter_code
_entity_poly.pdbx_strand_id
1 'polypeptide(L)' 'MAKTLVPEARKGLSAFKNEVASELGVPFSDYNGNLTSKQCGSVGGEMVKRMVEQYESSIK' A
#
# COMPACT_ATOMS: atom_id res chain seq x y z
N MET A 1 7.37 11.23 1.14
CA MET A 1 6.96 9.99 0.40
C MET A 1 8.22 9.28 -0.04
N ALA A 2 8.35 7.98 0.22
CA ALA A 2 9.54 7.20 -0.13
C ALA A 2 9.77 7.20 -1.65
N LYS A 3 11.05 7.15 -2.06
CA LYS A 3 11.44 7.07 -3.47
C LYS A 3 10.97 5.74 -4.05
N THR A 4 10.14 5.78 -5.09
CA THR A 4 9.77 4.58 -5.85
C THR A 4 10.93 4.15 -6.73
N LEU A 5 11.23 2.84 -6.75
CA LEU A 5 12.30 2.28 -7.58
C LEU A 5 11.97 2.38 -9.08
N VAL A 6 10.69 2.24 -9.43
CA VAL A 6 10.15 2.44 -10.77
C VAL A 6 9.28 3.71 -10.75
N PRO A 7 9.78 4.86 -11.27
CA PRO A 7 9.06 6.14 -11.20
C PRO A 7 7.66 6.08 -11.82
N GLU A 8 7.49 5.33 -12.90
CA GLU A 8 6.25 5.14 -13.66
C GLU A 8 5.19 4.45 -12.81
N ALA A 9 5.60 3.56 -11.90
CA ALA A 9 4.71 2.82 -11.02
C ALA A 9 4.14 3.68 -9.87
N ARG A 10 4.67 4.89 -9.63
CA ARG A 10 4.28 5.74 -8.49
C ARG A 10 2.78 6.01 -8.41
N LYS A 11 2.14 6.26 -9.55
CA LYS A 11 0.69 6.52 -9.61
C LYS A 11 -0.10 5.25 -9.29
N GLY A 12 0.28 4.12 -9.86
CA GLY A 12 -0.34 2.82 -9.60
C GLY A 12 -0.21 2.40 -8.14
N LEU A 13 1.00 2.51 -7.57
CA LEU A 13 1.25 2.21 -6.16
C LEU A 13 0.46 3.11 -5.20
N SER A 14 0.25 4.38 -5.56
CA SER A 14 -0.56 5.30 -4.76
C SER A 14 -2.04 4.92 -4.78
N ALA A 15 -2.56 4.52 -5.94
CA ALA A 15 -3.93 4.03 -6.07
C ALA A 15 -4.12 2.72 -5.28
N PHE A 16 -3.19 1.78 -5.43
CA PHE A 16 -3.22 0.51 -4.72
C PHE A 16 -3.19 0.69 -3.19
N LYS A 17 -2.32 1.58 -2.69
CA LYS A 17 -2.30 1.95 -1.26
C LYS A 17 -3.66 2.46 -0.78
N ASN A 18 -4.32 3.31 -1.56
CA ASN A 18 -5.61 3.89 -1.19
C ASN A 18 -6.74 2.84 -1.23
N GLU A 19 -6.69 1.90 -2.18
CA GLU A 19 -7.61 0.75 -2.22
C GLU A 19 -7.46 -0.11 -0.96
N VAL A 20 -6.23 -0.56 -0.66
CA VAL A 20 -5.96 -1.37 0.53
C VAL A 20 -6.35 -0.63 1.82
N ALA A 21 -6.05 0.67 1.92
CA ALA A 21 -6.45 1.48 3.07
C ALA A 21 -7.99 1.53 3.23
N SER A 22 -8.71 1.69 2.12
CA SER A 22 -10.18 1.72 2.11
C SER A 22 -10.76 0.38 2.55
N GLU A 23 -10.22 -0.74 2.07
CA GLU A 23 -10.64 -2.09 2.47
C GLU A 23 -10.39 -2.37 3.96
N LEU A 24 -9.27 -1.89 4.50
CA LEU A 24 -8.93 -2.02 5.92
C LEU A 24 -9.63 -0.99 6.82
N GLY A 25 -10.47 -0.10 6.25
CA GLY A 25 -11.16 0.95 7.00
C GLY A 25 -10.22 1.99 7.61
N VAL A 26 -9.01 2.15 7.06
CA VAL A 26 -8.03 3.13 7.53
C VAL A 26 -8.19 4.43 6.74
N PRO A 27 -8.48 5.57 7.38
CA PRO A 27 -8.76 6.82 6.68
C PRO A 27 -7.47 7.50 6.21
N PHE A 28 -6.83 6.93 5.19
CA PHE A 28 -5.69 7.55 4.53
C PHE A 28 -6.13 8.81 3.79
N SER A 29 -5.37 9.89 3.99
CA SER A 29 -5.52 11.15 3.27
C SER A 29 -4.15 11.68 2.81
N ASP A 30 -4.12 12.90 2.27
CA ASP A 30 -2.88 13.61 1.97
C ASP A 30 -2.03 13.88 3.22
N TYR A 31 -2.66 13.94 4.41
CA TYR A 31 -1.97 14.09 5.69
C TYR A 31 -2.36 12.98 6.68
N ASN A 32 -1.43 12.04 6.89
CA ASN A 32 -1.64 10.87 7.75
C ASN A 32 -0.97 11.02 9.13
N GLY A 33 -0.61 12.24 9.55
CA GLY A 33 0.07 12.48 10.83
C GLY A 33 -0.76 12.10 12.07
N ASN A 34 -2.07 12.02 11.93
CA ASN A 34 -3.00 11.61 12.99
C ASN A 34 -3.20 10.08 13.06
N LEU A 35 -2.71 9.33 12.06
CA LEU A 35 -2.83 7.88 12.06
C LEU A 35 -1.75 7.26 12.95
N THR A 36 -2.12 6.21 13.68
CA THR A 36 -1.14 5.44 14.46
C THR A 36 -0.18 4.71 13.52
N SER A 37 1.05 4.48 13.98
CA SER A 37 2.03 3.66 13.25
C SER A 37 1.49 2.27 12.92
N LYS A 38 0.63 1.72 13.79
CA LYS A 38 -0.04 0.43 13.57
C LYS A 38 -0.97 0.49 12.36
N GLN A 39 -1.81 1.53 12.25
CA GLN A 39 -2.72 1.70 11.11
C GLN A 39 -1.96 1.85 9.79
N CYS A 40 -0.94 2.71 9.76
CA CYS A 40 -0.10 2.87 8.57
C CYS A 40 0.65 1.57 8.21
N GLY A 41 1.15 0.85 9.22
CA GLY A 41 1.83 -0.42 9.06
C GLY A 41 0.92 -1.53 8.53
N SER A 42 -0.34 -1.60 8.99
CA SER A 42 -1.32 -2.58 8.49
C SER A 42 -1.59 -2.41 7.00
N VAL A 43 -1.73 -1.17 6.51
CA VAL A 43 -1.90 -0.90 5.06
C VAL A 43 -0.67 -1.34 4.27
N GLY A 44 0.53 -0.94 4.70
CA GLY A 44 1.77 -1.34 4.00
C GLY A 44 2.00 -2.85 4.01
N GLY A 45 1.70 -3.52 5.13
CA GLY A 45 1.82 -4.97 5.25
C GLY A 45 0.87 -5.73 4.32
N GLU A 46 -0.38 -5.29 4.25
CA GLU A 46 -1.39 -5.90 3.35
C GLU A 46 -1.03 -5.67 1.87
N MET A 47 -0.51 -4.49 1.51
CA MET A 47 0.01 -4.25 0.16
C MET A 47 1.11 -5.26 -0.21
N VAL A 48 2.10 -5.45 0.67
CA VAL A 48 3.20 -6.40 0.43
C VAL A 48 2.68 -7.83 0.33
N LYS A 49 1.74 -8.22 1.19
CA LYS A 49 1.13 -9.56 1.18
C LYS A 49 0.51 -9.89 -0.19
N ARG A 50 -0.31 -8.98 -0.73
CA ARG A 50 -0.92 -9.15 -2.07
C ARG A 50 0.11 -9.17 -3.20
N MET A 51 1.15 -8.32 -3.11
CA MET A 51 2.22 -8.33 -4.10
C MET A 51 2.98 -9.66 -4.13
N VAL A 52 3.26 -10.22 -2.95
CA VAL A 52 3.91 -11.54 -2.83
C VAL A 52 2.99 -12.63 -3.38
N GLU A 53 1.70 -12.63 -3.01
CA GLU A 53 0.73 -13.61 -3.52
C GLU A 53 0.60 -13.58 -5.06
N GLN A 54 0.55 -12.38 -5.66
CA GLN A 54 0.54 -12.23 -7.12
C GLN A 54 1.83 -12.75 -7.77
N TYR A 55 2.97 -12.47 -7.14
CA TYR A 55 4.26 -12.96 -7.63
C TYR A 55 4.34 -14.49 -7.55
N GLU A 56 3.98 -15.08 -6.41
CA GLU A 56 3.89 -16.53 -6.20
C GLU A 56 2.95 -17.19 -7.21
N SER A 57 1.80 -16.56 -7.50
CA SER A 57 0.85 -17.05 -8.51
C SER A 57 1.40 -16.99 -9.93
N SER A 58 2.30 -16.05 -10.22
CA SER A 58 2.87 -15.86 -11.56
C SER A 58 4.02 -16.82 -11.87
N ILE A 59 4.64 -17.40 -10.85
CA ILE A 59 5.76 -18.36 -10.99
C ILE A 59 5.33 -19.83 -10.85
N LYS A 60 4.06 -20.06 -10.52
CA LYS A 60 3.45 -21.40 -10.44
C LYS A 60 3.18 -21.96 -11.83
#